data_AF-A0A4Y2IDE5-F1
#
_entry.id   AF-A0A4Y2IDE5-F1
#
_cell.length_a   1.000
_cell.length_b   1.000
_cell.length_c   1.000
_cell.angle_alpha   90.00
_cell.angle_beta   90.00
_cell.angle_gamma   90.00
#
_symmetry.space_group_name_H-M   'P 1'
#
loop_
_entity.id
_entity.type
_entity.pdbx_description
1 polymer ?
#
loop_
_entity_poly.entity_id
_entity_poly.type
_entity_poly.pdbx_seq_one_letter_code
_entity_poly.pdbx_strand_id
1 'polypeptide(L)'
;MDTLDKTLRSFWEIENVTCDSSPVSEELNYCNEHYEKTHYRNSEGRYVVQMPFKPEIEKISLGDSYQMASKRLANSWKRLNRDPTMKFLYSEFLRKYKNLNHMEEITNCNHSNDGYFLPHQGVLRPSSITTKLRVVFDASAKTTTGYSLNDLLCAGGVLQDDLFSILTRFRKHQYAFTADISKMFRQIEINPSQRKYLKILWKEGLEENVKVFALKTVTYRTTSAPFLATRTLQKLAKDERENFPIASKVLLEDFYIDDCLSGASEINQFMALKKELGELPLRGGMTLHKWCSSASSESDLYPFNYCEKQSTVKTLGMMWNNCEDGLLQIDWSQKLPSVIAQEWSSFIASLSYVKNIKIPRFVLRPNPKEIILHGFSDASEKAYGAVIYLQTVFDSSDNNTFLLCSTSRVAPIKSVTIQRLELAACLLLSQLTRKVLNALKLKIDQVLLWTDSTVALSWIDTPPHLLKTFVSNRVAHIQELTKEYHWSHITSKNNPADLLSRGIDAQFLVNNQFWFQGPDSFNSLNSETELNQSDKNYLSEFKSKDSVCLTLKTSALFDDVICISNNFQKLIPIISLIFRFINKCKKNSKECGAPSKIERQNAEIYILREVQVRTFAMKFTALNSVVM
;
A
#
# COMPACT_ATOMS: atom_id res chain seq x y z
N MET A 1 11.56 -22.05 3.35
CA MET A 1 12.08 -20.67 3.25
C MET A 1 11.22 -19.84 2.30
N ASP A 2 10.97 -20.25 1.05
CA ASP A 2 10.14 -19.48 0.10
C ASP A 2 8.75 -19.04 0.59
N THR A 3 8.05 -19.86 1.40
CA THR A 3 6.75 -19.48 1.98
C THR A 3 6.88 -18.46 3.11
N LEU A 4 7.93 -18.54 3.92
CA LEU A 4 8.20 -17.58 4.99
C LEU A 4 8.68 -16.25 4.40
N ASP A 5 9.59 -16.29 3.42
CA ASP A 5 10.07 -15.10 2.72
C ASP A 5 8.93 -14.42 1.96
N LYS A 6 8.02 -15.17 1.32
CA LYS A 6 6.81 -14.61 0.73
C LYS A 6 5.91 -13.99 1.80
N THR A 7 5.71 -14.65 2.93
CA THR A 7 4.86 -14.13 4.01
C THR A 7 5.46 -12.86 4.64
N LEU A 8 6.77 -12.84 4.86
CA LEU A 8 7.51 -11.67 5.34
C LEU A 8 7.45 -10.54 4.31
N ARG A 9 7.68 -10.82 3.02
CA ARG A 9 7.54 -9.82 1.96
C ARG A 9 6.12 -9.25 1.92
N SER A 10 5.11 -10.11 1.96
CA SER A 10 3.71 -9.66 2.01
C SER A 10 3.40 -8.84 3.28
N PHE A 11 3.97 -9.19 4.43
CA PHE A 11 3.86 -8.37 5.64
C PHE A 11 4.47 -6.97 5.42
N TRP A 12 5.69 -6.89 4.88
CA TRP A 12 6.35 -5.61 4.58
C TRP A 12 5.68 -4.81 3.45
N GLU A 13 5.04 -5.50 2.50
CA GLU A 13 4.22 -4.91 1.44
C GLU A 13 2.91 -4.33 2.00
N ILE A 14 2.27 -5.00 2.97
CA ILE A 14 1.10 -4.47 3.68
C ILE A 14 1.46 -3.19 4.46
N GLU A 15 2.66 -3.13 5.02
CA GLU A 15 3.14 -1.92 5.71
C GLU A 15 3.48 -0.77 4.75
N ASN A 16 3.50 -0.98 3.42
CA ASN A 16 3.75 0.09 2.44
C ASN A 16 2.67 1.16 2.52
N VAL A 17 3.10 2.36 2.88
CA VAL A 17 2.31 3.58 2.75
C VAL A 17 2.31 3.95 1.26
N THR A 18 1.46 3.28 0.49
CA THR A 18 1.21 3.68 -0.90
C THR A 18 0.27 4.88 -0.91
N CYS A 19 0.76 6.02 -1.38
CA CYS A 19 -0.07 7.21 -1.62
C CYS A 19 -0.90 7.10 -2.90
N ASP A 20 -0.49 6.22 -3.82
CA ASP A 20 -1.10 6.12 -5.13
C ASP A 20 -2.13 4.99 -5.14
N SER A 21 -3.36 5.34 -5.52
CA SER A 21 -4.24 4.36 -6.15
C SER A 21 -3.48 3.79 -7.33
N SER A 22 -3.16 2.49 -7.30
CA SER A 22 -2.61 1.83 -8.47
C SER A 22 -3.47 2.20 -9.69
N PRO A 23 -2.86 2.46 -10.86
CA PRO A 23 -3.61 2.85 -12.04
C PRO A 23 -4.79 1.90 -12.21
N VAL A 24 -5.99 2.47 -12.35
CA VAL A 24 -7.25 1.73 -12.47
C VAL A 24 -7.03 0.64 -13.52
N SER A 25 -6.99 -0.62 -13.07
CA SER A 25 -6.64 -1.70 -13.97
C SER A 25 -7.70 -1.80 -15.07
N GLU A 26 -7.29 -2.13 -16.29
CA GLU A 26 -8.22 -2.39 -17.39
C GLU A 26 -9.29 -3.42 -16.99
N GLU A 27 -8.90 -4.41 -16.16
CA GLU A 27 -9.81 -5.39 -15.57
C GLU A 27 -10.88 -4.76 -14.65
N LEU A 28 -10.50 -3.78 -13.80
CA LEU A 28 -11.44 -3.07 -12.92
C LEU A 28 -12.45 -2.25 -13.73
N ASN A 29 -12.01 -1.60 -14.81
CA ASN A 29 -12.92 -0.89 -15.73
C ASN A 29 -13.89 -1.86 -16.41
N TYR A 30 -13.38 -2.96 -16.97
CA TYR A 30 -14.20 -4.01 -17.57
C TYR A 30 -15.24 -4.56 -16.59
N CYS A 31 -14.85 -4.87 -15.35
CA CYS A 31 -15.76 -5.39 -14.33
C CYS A 31 -16.84 -4.37 -13.94
N ASN A 32 -16.49 -3.09 -13.85
CA ASN A 32 -17.47 -2.02 -13.56
C ASN A 32 -18.49 -1.85 -14.69
N GLU A 33 -18.03 -1.81 -15.95
CA GLU A 33 -18.93 -1.74 -17.10
C GLU A 33 -19.81 -2.97 -17.21
N HIS A 34 -19.24 -4.16 -17.01
CA HIS A 34 -19.97 -5.41 -17.00
C HIS A 34 -21.06 -5.40 -15.92
N TYR A 35 -20.73 -4.95 -14.70
CA TYR A 35 -21.70 -4.85 -13.61
C TYR A 35 -22.85 -3.91 -13.97
N GLU A 36 -22.55 -2.70 -14.44
CA GLU A 36 -23.59 -1.71 -14.78
C GLU A 36 -24.52 -2.20 -15.89
N LYS A 37 -24.00 -2.92 -16.89
CA LYS A 37 -24.81 -3.47 -17.99
C LYS A 37 -25.67 -4.67 -17.60
N THR A 38 -25.26 -5.45 -16.60
CA THR A 38 -25.83 -6.80 -16.37
C THR A 38 -26.63 -6.94 -15.08
N HIS A 39 -26.44 -6.04 -14.11
CA HIS A 39 -27.17 -6.10 -12.85
C HIS A 39 -28.61 -5.61 -12.99
N TYR A 40 -29.49 -6.13 -12.14
CA TYR A 40 -30.84 -5.61 -11.97
C TYR A 40 -31.36 -5.95 -10.58
N ARG A 41 -32.47 -5.32 -10.18
CA ARG A 41 -33.15 -5.57 -8.90
C ARG A 41 -34.40 -6.41 -9.15
N ASN A 42 -34.56 -7.49 -8.39
CA ASN A 42 -35.75 -8.34 -8.49
C ASN A 42 -36.95 -7.73 -7.73
N SER A 43 -38.12 -8.36 -7.83
CA SER A 43 -39.35 -7.91 -7.15
C SER A 43 -39.27 -7.91 -5.62
N GLU A 44 -38.34 -8.67 -5.04
CA GLU A 44 -38.09 -8.70 -3.59
C GLU A 44 -37.09 -7.61 -3.15
N GLY A 45 -36.58 -6.80 -4.08
CA GLY A 45 -35.61 -5.75 -3.81
C GLY A 45 -34.16 -6.23 -3.78
N ARG A 46 -33.88 -7.52 -4.00
CA ARG A 46 -32.52 -8.07 -4.05
C ARG A 46 -31.85 -7.81 -5.39
N TYR A 47 -30.55 -7.61 -5.35
CA TYR A 47 -29.74 -7.47 -6.56
C TYR A 47 -29.42 -8.84 -7.16
N VAL A 48 -29.61 -8.94 -8.47
CA VAL A 48 -29.18 -10.06 -9.30
C VAL A 48 -28.01 -9.58 -10.15
N VAL A 49 -26.89 -10.29 -10.08
CA VAL A 49 -25.63 -9.91 -10.74
C VAL A 49 -25.11 -11.05 -11.62
N GLN A 50 -24.26 -10.69 -12.59
CA GLN A 50 -23.51 -11.65 -13.38
C GLN A 50 -22.04 -11.68 -12.95
N MET A 51 -21.45 -12.88 -12.95
CA MET A 51 -20.03 -13.07 -12.73
C MET A 51 -19.25 -12.59 -13.96
N PRO A 52 -18.27 -11.68 -13.79
CA PRO A 52 -17.44 -11.19 -14.88
C PRO A 52 -16.43 -12.26 -15.28
N PHE A 53 -16.70 -12.92 -16.40
CA PHE A 53 -15.75 -13.83 -17.01
C PHE A 53 -14.72 -13.07 -17.83
N LYS A 54 -13.49 -13.59 -17.87
CA LYS A 54 -12.44 -13.12 -18.76
C LYS A 54 -12.87 -13.33 -20.22
N PRO A 55 -12.49 -12.45 -21.15
CA PRO A 55 -12.83 -12.57 -22.58
C PRO A 55 -12.42 -13.92 -23.20
N GLU A 56 -11.42 -14.58 -22.63
CA GLU A 56 -10.91 -15.88 -23.05
C GLU A 56 -11.91 -17.03 -22.89
N ILE A 57 -12.97 -16.87 -22.09
CA ILE A 57 -13.95 -17.94 -21.85
C ILE A 57 -14.67 -18.38 -23.14
N GLU A 58 -14.86 -17.48 -24.11
CA GLU A 58 -15.49 -17.82 -25.39
C GLU A 58 -14.63 -18.81 -26.21
N LYS A 59 -13.32 -18.86 -25.91
CA LYS A 59 -12.35 -19.76 -26.55
C LYS A 59 -12.02 -20.99 -25.71
N ILE A 60 -12.24 -20.93 -24.39
CA ILE A 60 -11.84 -21.96 -23.43
C ILE A 60 -13.09 -22.69 -22.91
N SER A 61 -13.18 -23.99 -23.19
CA SER A 61 -14.15 -24.85 -22.52
C SER A 61 -13.65 -25.21 -21.11
N LEU A 62 -14.50 -25.02 -20.10
CA LEU A 62 -14.22 -25.44 -18.72
C LEU A 62 -14.07 -26.96 -18.59
N GLY A 63 -14.50 -27.77 -19.56
CA GLY A 63 -14.40 -29.23 -19.46
C GLY A 63 -15.27 -29.85 -18.36
N ASP A 64 -14.98 -31.10 -18.02
CA ASP A 64 -15.72 -31.83 -16.98
C ASP A 64 -15.14 -31.57 -15.58
N SER A 65 -16.03 -31.35 -14.62
CA SER A 65 -15.74 -31.22 -13.19
C SER A 65 -16.56 -32.21 -12.33
N TYR A 66 -17.49 -32.95 -12.93
CA TYR A 66 -18.40 -33.84 -12.21
C TYR A 66 -17.64 -34.98 -11.53
N GLN A 67 -16.75 -35.67 -12.25
CA GLN A 67 -16.02 -36.82 -11.70
C GLN A 67 -15.17 -36.42 -10.49
N MET A 68 -14.51 -35.26 -10.58
CA MET A 68 -13.73 -34.68 -9.49
C MET A 68 -14.62 -34.37 -8.27
N ALA A 69 -15.72 -33.63 -8.48
CA ALA A 69 -16.62 -33.24 -7.40
C ALA A 69 -17.23 -34.47 -6.71
N SER A 70 -17.62 -35.48 -7.50
CA SER A 70 -18.18 -36.74 -7.01
C SER A 70 -17.18 -37.50 -6.14
N LYS A 71 -15.93 -37.63 -6.60
CA LYS A 71 -14.85 -38.26 -5.82
C LYS A 71 -14.57 -37.51 -4.51
N ARG A 72 -14.57 -36.17 -4.53
CA ARG A 72 -14.38 -35.36 -3.32
C ARG A 72 -15.55 -35.47 -2.35
N LEU A 73 -16.78 -35.55 -2.84
CA LEU A 73 -17.96 -35.78 -2.01
C LEU A 73 -17.89 -37.16 -1.35
N ALA A 74 -17.57 -38.22 -2.10
CA ALA A 74 -17.42 -39.57 -1.55
C ALA A 74 -16.36 -39.64 -0.44
N ASN A 75 -15.22 -38.98 -0.65
CA ASN A 75 -14.16 -38.90 0.37
C ASN A 75 -14.60 -38.07 1.59
N SER A 76 -15.36 -37.00 1.39
CA SER A 76 -15.94 -36.22 2.49
C SER A 76 -16.90 -37.06 3.32
N TRP A 77 -17.75 -37.86 2.69
CA TRP A 77 -18.65 -38.79 3.37
C TRP A 77 -17.93 -39.87 4.18
N LYS A 78 -16.80 -40.40 3.69
CA LYS A 78 -15.95 -41.31 4.47
C LYS A 78 -15.44 -40.65 5.75
N ARG A 79 -15.12 -39.36 5.72
CA ARG A 79 -14.68 -38.59 6.91
C ARG A 79 -15.85 -38.27 7.84
N LEU A 80 -16.97 -37.81 7.31
CA LEU A 80 -18.17 -37.48 8.09
C LEU A 80 -18.72 -38.71 8.82
N ASN A 81 -18.63 -39.91 8.25
CA ASN A 81 -19.06 -41.13 8.94
C ASN A 81 -18.18 -41.51 10.14
N ARG A 82 -16.92 -41.03 10.21
CA ARG A 82 -16.05 -41.23 11.37
C ARG A 82 -16.35 -40.24 12.50
N ASP A 83 -17.03 -39.13 12.19
CA ASP A 83 -17.37 -38.07 13.15
C ASP A 83 -18.86 -37.68 13.01
N PRO A 84 -19.74 -38.30 13.82
CA PRO A 84 -21.17 -38.04 13.80
C PRO A 84 -21.53 -36.56 14.04
N THR A 85 -20.74 -35.86 14.86
CA THR A 85 -20.96 -34.44 15.17
C THR A 85 -20.70 -33.58 13.94
N MET A 86 -19.58 -33.81 13.25
CA MET A 86 -19.26 -33.09 12.01
C MET A 86 -20.29 -33.38 10.92
N LYS A 87 -20.75 -34.64 10.82
CA LYS A 87 -21.81 -35.05 9.89
C LYS A 87 -23.11 -34.28 10.13
N PHE A 88 -23.58 -34.25 11.38
CA PHE A 88 -24.78 -33.51 11.74
C PHE A 88 -24.66 -32.02 11.38
N LEU A 89 -23.59 -31.36 11.85
CA LEU A 89 -23.38 -29.93 11.59
C LEU A 89 -23.27 -29.59 10.09
N TYR A 90 -22.66 -30.48 9.30
CA TYR A 90 -22.54 -30.33 7.86
C TYR A 90 -23.89 -30.45 7.14
N SER A 91 -24.66 -31.50 7.46
CA SER A 91 -25.99 -31.70 6.87
C SER A 91 -26.96 -30.59 7.27
N GLU A 92 -26.95 -30.16 8.53
CA GLU A 92 -27.74 -29.02 9.02
C GLU A 92 -27.41 -27.73 8.26
N PHE A 93 -26.11 -27.47 7.98
CA PHE A 93 -25.71 -26.30 7.22
C PHE A 93 -26.32 -26.30 5.81
N LEU A 94 -26.22 -27.42 5.09
CA LEU A 94 -26.74 -27.53 3.72
C LEU A 94 -28.27 -27.51 3.69
N ARG A 95 -28.94 -28.17 4.65
CA ARG A 95 -30.40 -28.08 4.80
C ARG A 95 -30.84 -26.64 5.04
N LYS A 96 -30.18 -25.91 5.93
CA LYS A 96 -30.45 -24.47 6.16
C LYS A 96 -30.16 -23.63 4.91
N TYR A 97 -29.15 -23.99 4.12
CA TYR A 97 -28.84 -23.32 2.86
C TYR A 97 -29.97 -23.53 1.82
N LYS A 98 -30.53 -24.74 1.73
CA LYS A 98 -31.73 -25.06 0.92
C LYS A 98 -32.97 -24.30 1.41
N ASN A 99 -33.25 -24.37 2.72
CA ASN A 99 -34.44 -23.77 3.32
C ASN A 99 -34.47 -22.23 3.19
N LEU A 100 -33.30 -21.59 3.16
CA LEU A 100 -33.17 -20.15 2.90
C LEU A 100 -33.27 -19.81 1.39
N ASN A 101 -33.59 -20.78 0.53
CA ASN A 101 -33.71 -20.62 -0.91
C ASN A 101 -32.41 -20.13 -1.59
N HIS A 102 -31.24 -20.47 -1.03
CA HIS A 102 -29.94 -20.09 -1.60
C HIS A 102 -29.38 -21.13 -2.56
N MET A 103 -29.99 -22.32 -2.63
CA MET A 103 -29.73 -23.33 -3.64
C MET A 103 -31.01 -24.01 -4.05
N GLU A 104 -31.07 -24.49 -5.28
CA GLU A 104 -32.20 -25.22 -5.86
C GLU A 104 -31.75 -26.57 -6.40
N GLU A 105 -32.63 -27.58 -6.31
CA GLU A 105 -32.38 -28.92 -6.82
C GLU A 105 -32.64 -28.95 -8.33
N ILE A 106 -31.69 -29.49 -9.11
CA ILE A 106 -31.83 -29.61 -10.57
C ILE A 106 -32.33 -31.02 -10.89
N THR A 107 -33.59 -31.13 -11.29
CA THR A 107 -34.27 -32.41 -11.58
C THR A 107 -33.91 -32.98 -12.96
N ASN A 108 -33.74 -32.12 -13.97
CA ASN A 108 -33.42 -32.51 -15.35
C ASN A 108 -31.91 -32.40 -15.65
N CYS A 109 -31.09 -33.01 -14.81
CA CYS A 109 -29.64 -33.06 -15.04
C CYS A 109 -29.32 -34.14 -16.09
N ASN A 110 -29.27 -33.75 -17.36
CA ASN A 110 -28.35 -34.42 -18.27
C ASN A 110 -26.96 -34.16 -17.66
N HIS A 111 -26.24 -35.18 -17.20
CA HIS A 111 -24.85 -35.11 -16.71
C HIS A 111 -23.84 -34.61 -17.78
N SER A 112 -24.33 -33.82 -18.73
CA SER A 112 -23.62 -33.01 -19.71
C SER A 112 -22.49 -32.21 -19.08
N ASN A 113 -21.44 -32.04 -19.88
CA ASN A 113 -20.29 -31.17 -19.61
C ASN A 113 -20.66 -29.67 -19.58
N ASP A 114 -21.94 -29.30 -19.54
CA ASP A 114 -22.34 -27.89 -19.50
C ASP A 114 -22.37 -27.37 -18.05
N GLY A 115 -21.42 -26.50 -17.73
CA GLY A 115 -21.29 -25.84 -16.43
C GLY A 115 -20.13 -26.36 -15.59
N TYR A 116 -20.21 -26.13 -14.27
CA TYR A 116 -19.12 -26.44 -13.35
C TYR A 116 -19.66 -26.92 -11.99
N PHE A 117 -19.11 -28.03 -11.50
CA PHE A 117 -19.42 -28.64 -10.21
C PHE A 117 -18.35 -28.24 -9.18
N LEU A 118 -18.71 -27.35 -8.26
CA LEU A 118 -17.90 -26.94 -7.12
C LEU A 118 -17.79 -28.10 -6.12
N PRO A 119 -16.57 -28.63 -5.87
CA PRO A 119 -16.35 -29.47 -4.71
C PRO A 119 -16.54 -28.65 -3.43
N HIS A 120 -16.98 -29.30 -2.35
CA HIS A 120 -17.17 -28.62 -1.08
C HIS A 120 -16.84 -29.50 0.12
N GLN A 121 -16.51 -28.86 1.25
CA GLN A 121 -16.18 -29.54 2.50
C GLN A 121 -16.58 -28.71 3.73
N GLY A 122 -16.95 -29.38 4.82
CA GLY A 122 -17.19 -28.73 6.11
C GLY A 122 -15.88 -28.40 6.83
N VAL A 123 -15.77 -27.18 7.34
CA VAL A 123 -14.65 -26.71 8.19
C VAL A 123 -15.21 -26.26 9.53
N LEU A 124 -14.72 -26.87 10.62
CA LEU A 124 -15.10 -26.50 11.97
C LEU A 124 -14.40 -25.21 12.39
N ARG A 125 -15.15 -24.35 13.08
CA ARG A 125 -14.64 -23.16 13.76
C ARG A 125 -15.13 -23.20 15.21
N PRO A 126 -14.39 -23.88 16.11
CA PRO A 126 -14.82 -24.05 17.50
C PRO A 126 -15.02 -22.72 18.23
N SER A 127 -14.26 -21.69 17.85
CA SER A 127 -14.34 -20.33 18.40
C SER A 127 -15.49 -19.47 17.83
N SER A 128 -16.29 -19.98 16.88
CA SER A 128 -17.45 -19.25 16.36
C SER A 128 -18.69 -19.56 17.20
N ILE A 129 -19.19 -18.53 17.90
CA ILE A 129 -20.39 -18.62 18.74
C ILE A 129 -21.64 -18.94 17.89
N THR A 130 -21.76 -18.33 16.69
CA THR A 130 -22.97 -18.41 15.85
C THR A 130 -22.97 -19.56 14.83
N THR A 131 -21.81 -20.00 14.33
CA THR A 131 -21.72 -21.10 13.35
C THR A 131 -20.49 -21.97 13.60
N LYS A 132 -20.68 -23.05 14.37
CA LYS A 132 -19.62 -24.03 14.68
C LYS A 132 -19.01 -24.69 13.44
N LEU A 133 -19.75 -24.76 12.32
CA LEU A 133 -19.27 -25.28 11.03
C LEU A 133 -19.62 -24.33 9.88
N ARG A 134 -18.68 -24.19 8.93
CA ARG A 134 -18.91 -23.53 7.62
C ARG A 134 -18.59 -24.51 6.50
N VAL A 135 -19.44 -24.59 5.49
CA VAL A 135 -19.09 -25.30 4.25
C VAL A 135 -18.20 -24.40 3.40
N VAL A 136 -17.19 -24.96 2.77
CA VAL A 136 -16.26 -24.24 1.90
C VAL A 136 -16.44 -24.78 0.49
N PHE A 137 -16.81 -23.92 -0.45
CA PHE A 137 -16.89 -24.23 -1.87
C PHE A 137 -15.54 -23.95 -2.54
N ASP A 138 -15.06 -24.87 -3.36
CA ASP A 138 -13.76 -24.81 -4.01
C ASP A 138 -13.90 -24.48 -5.51
N ALA A 139 -13.87 -23.20 -5.83
CA ALA A 139 -13.86 -22.70 -7.20
C ALA A 139 -12.46 -22.74 -7.87
N SER A 140 -11.42 -23.14 -7.14
CA SER A 140 -10.04 -23.28 -7.63
C SER A 140 -9.69 -24.71 -8.05
N ALA A 141 -10.64 -25.64 -7.94
CA ALA A 141 -10.44 -27.02 -8.35
C ALA A 141 -10.32 -27.11 -9.89
N LYS A 142 -9.26 -27.74 -10.40
CA LYS A 142 -9.03 -27.83 -11.84
C LYS A 142 -9.92 -28.90 -12.48
N THR A 143 -10.47 -28.60 -13.64
CA THR A 143 -11.26 -29.53 -14.45
C THR A 143 -10.37 -30.40 -15.35
N THR A 144 -10.98 -31.20 -16.23
CA THR A 144 -10.26 -31.98 -17.25
C THR A 144 -9.46 -31.14 -18.24
N THR A 145 -9.76 -29.85 -18.38
CA THR A 145 -8.98 -28.93 -19.24
C THR A 145 -7.84 -28.24 -18.49
N GLY A 146 -7.69 -28.48 -17.18
CA GLY A 146 -6.63 -27.91 -16.36
C GLY A 146 -6.93 -26.50 -15.83
N TYR A 147 -8.04 -25.89 -16.24
CA TYR A 147 -8.53 -24.62 -15.73
C TYR A 147 -9.52 -24.82 -14.58
N SER A 148 -9.57 -23.87 -13.66
CA SER A 148 -10.62 -23.76 -12.63
C SER A 148 -11.58 -22.64 -12.96
N LEU A 149 -12.74 -22.60 -12.28
CA LEU A 149 -13.66 -21.47 -12.41
C LEU A 149 -12.98 -20.15 -12.02
N ASN A 150 -12.15 -20.16 -10.98
CA ASN A 150 -11.42 -18.99 -10.53
C ASN A 150 -10.39 -18.46 -11.52
N ASP A 151 -9.79 -19.34 -12.34
CA ASP A 151 -8.82 -18.92 -13.37
C ASP A 151 -9.49 -18.11 -14.48
N LEU A 152 -10.77 -18.35 -14.74
CA LEU A 152 -11.55 -17.72 -15.81
C LEU A 152 -12.37 -16.50 -15.34
N LEU A 153 -12.44 -16.24 -14.05
CA LEU A 153 -13.14 -15.09 -13.49
C LEU A 153 -12.18 -13.90 -13.32
N CYS A 154 -12.68 -12.70 -13.59
CA CYS A 154 -11.99 -11.46 -13.22
C CYS A 154 -12.13 -11.22 -11.71
N ALA A 155 -11.08 -10.72 -11.07
CA ALA A 155 -11.11 -10.32 -9.66
C ALA A 155 -11.84 -9.00 -9.47
N GLY A 156 -11.76 -8.11 -10.46
CA GLY A 156 -12.44 -6.81 -10.43
C GLY A 156 -11.82 -5.79 -9.49
N GLY A 157 -10.65 -6.06 -8.92
CA GLY A 157 -9.90 -5.12 -8.08
C GLY A 157 -10.54 -4.77 -6.73
N VAL A 158 -9.95 -3.81 -6.03
CA VAL A 158 -10.42 -3.32 -4.73
C VAL A 158 -11.17 -2.01 -4.93
N LEU A 159 -12.45 -1.96 -4.54
CA LEU A 159 -13.33 -0.79 -4.67
C LEU A 159 -13.48 0.05 -3.41
N GLN A 160 -13.18 -0.55 -2.26
CA GLN A 160 -13.30 0.08 -0.93
C GLN A 160 -11.99 0.73 -0.54
N ASP A 161 -12.07 1.75 0.32
CA ASP A 161 -10.92 2.28 1.01
C ASP A 161 -10.19 1.17 1.78
N ASP A 162 -8.88 1.30 1.92
CA ASP A 162 -8.10 0.33 2.67
C ASP A 162 -8.42 0.39 4.17
N LEU A 163 -8.11 -0.70 4.86
CA LEU A 163 -8.50 -0.85 6.27
C LEU A 163 -7.93 0.26 7.16
N PHE A 164 -6.70 0.73 6.88
CA PHE A 164 -6.11 1.85 7.61
C PHE A 164 -7.01 3.08 7.52
N SER A 165 -7.49 3.42 6.31
CA SER A 165 -8.32 4.58 6.08
C SER A 165 -9.67 4.50 6.83
N ILE A 166 -10.29 3.32 6.85
CA ILE A 166 -11.54 3.08 7.60
C ILE A 166 -11.31 3.21 9.11
N LEU A 167 -10.24 2.61 9.65
CA LEU A 167 -9.92 2.70 11.08
C LEU A 167 -9.57 4.13 11.49
N THR A 168 -8.80 4.85 10.69
CA THR A 168 -8.47 6.27 10.94
C THR A 168 -9.74 7.12 11.01
N ARG A 169 -10.72 6.92 10.12
CA ARG A 169 -12.03 7.59 10.22
C ARG A 169 -12.80 7.18 11.45
N PHE A 170 -12.84 5.89 11.76
CA PHE A 170 -13.55 5.37 12.92
C PHE A 170 -13.10 6.02 14.24
N ARG A 171 -11.81 6.39 14.33
CA ARG A 171 -11.23 7.07 15.49
C ARG A 171 -11.69 8.52 15.69
N LYS A 172 -12.23 9.19 14.67
CA LYS A 172 -12.66 10.60 14.79
C LYS A 172 -14.04 10.78 15.43
N HIS A 173 -14.85 9.73 15.50
CA HIS A 173 -16.24 9.84 15.96
C HIS A 173 -16.34 9.78 17.48
N GLN A 174 -17.05 10.72 18.11
CA GLN A 174 -17.30 10.68 19.56
C GLN A 174 -18.18 9.48 19.93
N TYR A 175 -19.30 9.32 19.22
CA TYR A 175 -20.20 8.19 19.34
C TYR A 175 -19.98 7.25 18.16
N ALA A 176 -19.65 6.00 18.43
CA ALA A 176 -19.27 5.04 17.40
C ALA A 176 -20.02 3.72 17.58
N PHE A 177 -20.23 3.00 16.49
CA PHE A 177 -20.79 1.66 16.49
C PHE A 177 -20.09 0.75 15.49
N THR A 178 -20.21 -0.55 15.72
CA THR A 178 -19.89 -1.57 14.73
C THR A 178 -21.12 -2.41 14.42
N ALA A 179 -21.21 -2.90 13.18
CA ALA A 179 -22.28 -3.78 12.73
C ALA A 179 -21.76 -4.71 11.62
N ASP A 180 -22.48 -5.79 11.33
CA ASP A 180 -22.10 -6.80 10.34
C ASP A 180 -23.31 -7.10 9.42
N ILE A 181 -23.10 -7.15 8.10
CA ILE A 181 -24.14 -7.62 7.15
C ILE A 181 -24.25 -9.14 7.23
N SER A 182 -25.39 -9.61 7.75
CA SER A 182 -25.64 -11.03 7.90
C SER A 182 -25.60 -11.75 6.56
N LYS A 183 -24.57 -12.58 6.38
CA LYS A 183 -24.39 -13.44 5.20
C LYS A 183 -24.31 -12.62 3.91
N MET A 184 -23.59 -11.49 3.91
CA MET A 184 -23.51 -10.52 2.80
C MET A 184 -23.54 -11.15 1.40
N PHE A 185 -22.61 -12.05 1.06
CA PHE A 185 -22.56 -12.70 -0.26
C PHE A 185 -23.86 -13.44 -0.62
N ARG A 186 -24.51 -14.04 0.37
CA ARG A 186 -25.74 -14.83 0.19
C ARG A 186 -26.98 -13.95 0.02
N GLN A 187 -26.88 -12.63 0.22
CA GLN A 187 -27.99 -11.71 -0.04
C GLN A 187 -28.03 -11.22 -1.49
N ILE A 188 -27.00 -11.54 -2.28
CA ILE A 188 -26.86 -11.13 -3.67
C ILE A 188 -27.06 -12.37 -4.55
N GLU A 189 -27.98 -12.29 -5.49
CA GLU A 189 -28.31 -13.40 -6.37
C GLU A 189 -27.44 -13.44 -7.62
N ILE A 190 -27.17 -14.63 -8.12
CA ILE A 190 -26.53 -14.86 -9.41
C ILE A 190 -27.61 -15.05 -10.47
N ASN A 191 -27.42 -14.39 -11.60
CA ASN A 191 -28.30 -14.51 -12.76
C ASN A 191 -28.52 -15.99 -13.13
N PRO A 192 -29.78 -16.41 -13.37
CA PRO A 192 -30.11 -17.80 -13.70
C PRO A 192 -29.24 -18.42 -14.81
N SER A 193 -28.83 -17.64 -15.83
CA SER A 193 -28.02 -18.12 -16.95
C SER A 193 -26.63 -18.64 -16.53
N GLN A 194 -26.08 -18.14 -15.41
CA GLN A 194 -24.74 -18.46 -14.92
C GLN A 194 -24.74 -19.41 -13.70
N ARG A 195 -25.92 -19.72 -13.12
CA ARG A 195 -26.01 -20.68 -12.00
C ARG A 195 -25.48 -22.08 -12.36
N LYS A 196 -25.42 -22.40 -13.66
CA LYS A 196 -24.81 -23.63 -14.17
C LYS A 196 -23.32 -23.78 -13.80
N TYR A 197 -22.60 -22.69 -13.52
CA TYR A 197 -21.20 -22.72 -13.09
C TYR A 197 -21.05 -22.90 -11.57
N LEU A 198 -22.16 -22.90 -10.83
CA LEU A 198 -22.19 -23.00 -9.36
C LEU A 198 -22.98 -24.25 -8.94
N LYS A 199 -22.76 -25.39 -9.61
CA LYS A 199 -23.40 -26.66 -9.26
C LYS A 199 -22.66 -27.31 -8.09
N ILE A 200 -23.37 -28.02 -7.23
CA ILE A 200 -22.80 -28.88 -6.18
C ILE A 200 -23.47 -30.24 -6.19
N LEU A 201 -22.73 -31.24 -5.72
CA LEU A 201 -23.25 -32.58 -5.47
C LEU A 201 -23.51 -32.73 -3.98
N TRP A 202 -24.70 -33.17 -3.59
CA TRP A 202 -25.04 -33.39 -2.19
C TRP A 202 -26.06 -34.53 -2.04
N LYS A 203 -26.02 -35.21 -0.89
CA LYS A 203 -26.99 -36.23 -0.46
C LYS A 203 -27.21 -36.10 1.03
N GLU A 204 -28.39 -36.44 1.54
CA GLU A 204 -28.71 -36.25 2.97
C GLU A 204 -28.29 -37.47 3.80
N GLY A 205 -28.43 -38.67 3.23
CA GLY A 205 -28.07 -39.95 3.83
C GLY A 205 -27.00 -40.74 3.06
N LEU A 206 -26.54 -41.83 3.67
CA LEU A 206 -25.61 -42.76 3.00
C LEU A 206 -26.27 -43.51 1.85
N GLU A 207 -27.52 -43.95 2.08
CA GLU A 207 -28.35 -44.74 1.17
C GLU A 207 -29.12 -43.90 0.16
N GLU A 208 -29.10 -42.57 0.33
CA GLU A 208 -29.72 -41.67 -0.62
C GLU A 208 -28.87 -41.44 -1.86
N ASN A 209 -29.56 -41.25 -2.99
CA ASN A 209 -28.94 -40.89 -4.25
C ASN A 209 -28.32 -39.49 -4.17
N VAL A 210 -27.16 -39.34 -4.82
CA VAL A 210 -26.53 -38.02 -4.97
C VAL A 210 -27.40 -37.16 -5.86
N LYS A 211 -27.77 -35.99 -5.35
CA LYS A 211 -28.56 -34.99 -6.04
C LYS A 211 -27.67 -33.83 -6.48
N VAL A 212 -28.08 -33.16 -7.55
CA VAL A 212 -27.42 -31.97 -8.07
C VAL A 212 -28.18 -30.74 -7.61
N PHE A 213 -27.47 -29.78 -7.05
CA PHE A 213 -28.02 -28.48 -6.67
C PHE A 213 -27.27 -27.37 -7.40
N ALA A 214 -27.96 -26.29 -7.77
CA ALA A 214 -27.35 -25.05 -8.23
C ALA A 214 -27.42 -24.00 -7.12
N LEU A 215 -26.29 -23.36 -6.81
CA LEU A 215 -26.26 -22.23 -5.89
C LEU A 215 -26.84 -21.00 -6.60
N LYS A 216 -27.73 -20.28 -5.91
CA LYS A 216 -28.45 -19.11 -6.45
C LYS A 216 -27.80 -17.78 -6.09
N THR A 217 -26.84 -17.77 -5.19
CA THR A 217 -26.27 -16.54 -4.60
C THR A 217 -24.78 -16.43 -4.87
N VAL A 218 -24.23 -15.23 -4.74
CA VAL A 218 -22.78 -15.00 -4.89
C VAL A 218 -22.05 -15.94 -3.93
N THR A 219 -21.23 -16.81 -4.51
CA THR A 219 -20.56 -17.87 -3.75
C THR A 219 -19.20 -17.36 -3.32
N TYR A 220 -18.98 -17.25 -2.01
CA TYR A 220 -17.66 -16.88 -1.48
C TYR A 220 -16.59 -17.87 -1.98
N ARG A 221 -15.36 -17.36 -2.13
CA ARG A 221 -14.20 -18.03 -2.76
C ARG A 221 -14.26 -18.16 -4.28
N THR A 222 -15.27 -17.61 -4.95
CA THR A 222 -15.08 -17.25 -6.35
C THR A 222 -14.22 -15.98 -6.45
N THR A 223 -13.37 -15.89 -7.47
CA THR A 223 -12.44 -14.76 -7.68
C THR A 223 -13.17 -13.41 -7.67
N SER A 224 -14.36 -13.34 -8.28
CA SER A 224 -15.16 -12.12 -8.42
C SER A 224 -16.07 -11.79 -7.22
N ALA A 225 -16.20 -12.70 -6.24
CA ALA A 225 -17.18 -12.53 -5.15
C ALA A 225 -16.97 -11.24 -4.33
N PRO A 226 -15.75 -10.87 -3.90
CA PRO A 226 -15.51 -9.64 -3.15
C PRO A 226 -15.93 -8.39 -3.94
N PHE A 227 -15.51 -8.31 -5.22
CA PHE A 227 -15.90 -7.22 -6.12
C PHE A 227 -17.42 -7.11 -6.25
N LEU A 228 -18.10 -8.22 -6.56
CA LEU A 228 -19.56 -8.24 -6.71
C LEU A 228 -20.28 -7.80 -5.44
N ALA A 229 -19.81 -8.24 -4.27
CA ALA A 229 -20.41 -7.89 -2.99
C ALA A 229 -20.27 -6.39 -2.69
N THR A 230 -19.04 -5.88 -2.77
CA THR A 230 -18.75 -4.47 -2.52
C THR A 230 -19.42 -3.56 -3.54
N ARG A 231 -19.39 -3.92 -4.83
CA ARG A 231 -20.00 -3.12 -5.90
C ARG A 231 -21.52 -3.04 -5.76
N THR A 232 -22.14 -4.12 -5.31
CA THR A 232 -23.58 -4.16 -5.03
C THR A 232 -23.94 -3.30 -3.83
N LEU A 233 -23.12 -3.30 -2.78
CA LEU A 233 -23.32 -2.41 -1.64
C LEU A 233 -23.21 -0.93 -2.06
N GLN A 234 -22.22 -0.60 -2.89
CA GLN A 234 -22.07 0.75 -3.45
C GLN A 234 -23.25 1.14 -4.35
N LYS A 235 -23.77 0.19 -5.14
CA LYS A 235 -24.93 0.43 -6.00
C LYS A 235 -26.19 0.67 -5.17
N LEU A 236 -26.45 -0.15 -4.16
CA LEU A 236 -27.54 0.05 -3.20
C LEU A 236 -27.46 1.42 -2.52
N ALA A 237 -26.27 1.84 -2.09
CA ALA A 237 -26.07 3.15 -1.49
C ALA A 237 -26.40 4.30 -2.46
N LYS A 238 -26.04 4.16 -3.75
CA LYS A 238 -26.34 5.17 -4.78
C LYS A 238 -27.83 5.22 -5.11
N ASP A 239 -28.47 4.07 -5.25
CA ASP A 239 -29.89 3.96 -5.63
C ASP A 239 -30.81 4.53 -4.54
N GLU A 240 -30.44 4.35 -3.27
CA GLU A 240 -31.25 4.77 -2.11
C GLU A 240 -30.77 6.10 -1.49
N ARG A 241 -29.85 6.81 -2.15
CA ARG A 241 -29.20 8.03 -1.62
C ARG A 241 -30.17 9.16 -1.28
N GLU A 242 -31.19 9.36 -2.11
CA GLU A 242 -32.17 10.44 -1.91
C GLU A 242 -33.03 10.20 -0.66
N ASN A 243 -33.34 8.93 -0.36
CA ASN A 243 -34.16 8.53 0.78
C ASN A 243 -33.35 8.43 2.08
N PHE A 244 -32.09 7.99 1.99
CA PHE A 244 -31.22 7.69 3.13
C PHE A 244 -29.82 8.28 2.93
N PRO A 245 -29.68 9.62 2.92
CA PRO A 245 -28.43 10.28 2.54
C PRO A 245 -27.29 10.00 3.53
N ILE A 246 -27.59 9.84 4.82
CA ILE A 246 -26.58 9.64 5.86
C ILE A 246 -26.07 8.20 5.80
N ALA A 247 -26.97 7.21 5.76
CA ALA A 247 -26.59 5.81 5.63
C ALA A 247 -25.92 5.50 4.28
N SER A 248 -26.35 6.15 3.19
CA SER A 248 -25.72 6.03 1.86
C SER A 248 -24.24 6.37 1.92
N LYS A 249 -23.88 7.46 2.61
CA LYS A 249 -22.47 7.83 2.81
C LYS A 249 -21.69 6.76 3.56
N VAL A 250 -22.25 6.21 4.64
CA VAL A 250 -21.61 5.15 5.43
C VAL A 250 -21.40 3.87 4.61
N LEU A 251 -22.38 3.44 3.80
CA LEU A 251 -22.22 2.27 2.93
C LEU A 251 -21.11 2.43 1.89
N LEU A 252 -20.84 3.66 1.45
CA LEU A 252 -19.79 3.96 0.48
C LEU A 252 -18.40 4.05 1.12
N GLU A 253 -18.33 4.51 2.37
CA GLU A 253 -17.05 4.93 2.98
C GLU A 253 -16.60 4.06 4.15
N ASP A 254 -17.51 3.47 4.94
CA ASP A 254 -17.19 2.92 6.27
C ASP A 254 -17.44 1.41 6.38
N PHE A 255 -17.76 0.75 5.27
CA PHE A 255 -17.82 -0.70 5.19
C PHE A 255 -16.50 -1.28 4.70
N TYR A 256 -16.00 -2.29 5.40
CA TYR A 256 -14.96 -3.19 4.94
C TYR A 256 -15.59 -4.57 4.72
N ILE A 257 -15.88 -4.91 3.46
CA ILE A 257 -16.68 -6.10 3.10
C ILE A 257 -18.02 -6.10 3.87
N ASP A 258 -18.19 -7.00 4.84
CA ASP A 258 -19.40 -7.19 5.64
C ASP A 258 -19.39 -6.40 6.96
N ASP A 259 -18.21 -5.93 7.41
CA ASP A 259 -18.05 -5.19 8.67
C ASP A 259 -18.25 -3.68 8.43
N CYS A 260 -19.10 -3.05 9.24
CA CYS A 260 -19.30 -1.60 9.30
C CYS A 260 -18.64 -1.04 10.55
N LEU A 261 -17.79 -0.01 10.39
CA LEU A 261 -17.21 0.73 11.51
C LEU A 261 -17.44 2.23 11.30
N SER A 262 -18.46 2.79 11.96
CA SER A 262 -18.86 4.18 11.72
C SER A 262 -19.34 4.86 13.01
N GLY A 263 -19.72 6.12 12.91
CA GLY A 263 -20.16 6.92 14.04
C GLY A 263 -20.49 8.36 13.67
N ALA A 264 -20.70 9.18 14.70
CA ALA A 264 -20.92 10.61 14.57
C ALA A 264 -20.30 11.37 15.74
N SER A 265 -20.11 12.67 15.57
CA SER A 265 -19.63 13.55 16.64
C SER A 265 -20.75 13.97 17.60
N GLU A 266 -22.00 14.01 17.13
CA GLU A 266 -23.17 14.38 17.93
C GLU A 266 -24.15 13.21 18.10
N ILE A 267 -24.81 13.16 19.26
CA ILE A 267 -25.73 12.05 19.58
C ILE A 267 -26.97 12.03 18.67
N ASN A 268 -27.51 13.18 18.27
CA ASN A 268 -28.68 13.25 17.39
C ASN A 268 -28.36 12.70 15.99
N GLN A 269 -27.19 13.08 15.45
CA GLN A 269 -26.70 12.55 14.18
C GLN A 269 -26.41 11.06 14.27
N PHE A 270 -25.85 10.60 15.39
CA PHE A 270 -25.61 9.18 15.66
C PHE A 270 -26.91 8.35 15.65
N MET A 271 -27.96 8.85 16.31
CA MET A 271 -29.26 8.17 16.35
C MET A 271 -29.96 8.16 14.99
N ALA A 272 -29.90 9.28 14.26
CA ALA A 272 -30.41 9.35 12.89
C ALA A 272 -29.68 8.35 11.96
N LEU A 273 -28.35 8.30 12.06
CA LEU A 273 -27.53 7.37 11.29
C LEU A 273 -27.88 5.91 11.60
N LYS A 274 -28.01 5.54 12.88
CA LYS A 274 -28.44 4.19 13.30
C LYS A 274 -29.79 3.82 12.70
N LYS A 275 -30.76 4.75 12.71
CA LYS A 275 -32.08 4.53 12.14
C LYS A 275 -32.01 4.29 10.63
N GLU A 276 -31.36 5.18 9.88
CA GLU A 276 -31.22 5.03 8.43
C GLU A 276 -30.48 3.74 8.06
N LEU A 277 -29.44 3.36 8.80
CA LEU A 277 -28.72 2.10 8.58
C LEU A 277 -29.52 0.86 8.96
N GLY A 278 -30.50 0.97 9.85
CA GLY A 278 -31.46 -0.09 10.10
C GLY A 278 -32.37 -0.35 8.90
N GLU A 279 -32.62 0.66 8.07
CA GLU A 279 -33.62 0.63 7.00
C GLU A 279 -33.02 0.49 5.58
N LEU A 280 -31.94 1.21 5.27
CA LEU A 280 -31.34 1.24 3.93
C LEU A 280 -30.90 -0.16 3.47
N PRO A 281 -30.10 -0.94 4.22
CA PRO A 281 -29.68 -2.27 3.78
C PRO A 281 -30.85 -3.22 3.51
N LEU A 282 -31.97 -3.07 4.24
CA LEU A 282 -33.16 -3.89 4.03
C LEU A 282 -33.78 -3.68 2.66
N ARG A 283 -33.63 -2.49 2.07
CA ARG A 283 -34.06 -2.23 0.68
C ARG A 283 -33.36 -3.19 -0.28
N GLY A 284 -32.07 -3.48 -0.07
CA GLY A 284 -31.32 -4.47 -0.85
C GLY A 284 -31.48 -5.92 -0.39
N GLY A 285 -32.40 -6.22 0.54
CA GLY A 285 -32.55 -7.54 1.15
C GLY A 285 -31.42 -7.92 2.12
N MET A 286 -30.63 -6.94 2.59
CA MET A 286 -29.51 -7.12 3.51
C MET A 286 -29.92 -6.72 4.93
N THR A 287 -29.49 -7.49 5.93
CA THR A 287 -29.82 -7.20 7.34
C THR A 287 -28.55 -7.05 8.15
N LEU A 288 -28.42 -5.92 8.86
CA LEU A 288 -27.35 -5.68 9.81
C LEU A 288 -27.62 -6.39 11.14
N HIS A 289 -26.57 -6.95 11.74
CA HIS A 289 -26.62 -7.62 13.03
C HIS A 289 -25.31 -7.42 13.82
N LYS A 290 -25.27 -7.94 15.06
CA LYS A 290 -24.13 -7.81 15.99
C LYS A 290 -23.76 -6.36 16.28
N TRP A 291 -24.77 -5.52 16.48
CA TRP A 291 -24.57 -4.12 16.81
C TRP A 291 -23.83 -3.98 18.14
N CYS A 292 -22.73 -3.22 18.11
CA CYS A 292 -22.01 -2.78 19.30
C CYS A 292 -21.91 -1.26 19.25
N SER A 293 -22.11 -0.57 20.37
CA SER A 293 -22.20 0.90 20.44
C SER A 293 -21.42 1.43 21.62
N SER A 294 -20.72 2.56 21.45
CA SER A 294 -20.06 3.28 22.54
C SER A 294 -21.03 4.14 23.36
N ALA A 295 -22.21 4.46 22.84
CA ALA A 295 -23.28 5.11 23.57
C ALA A 295 -24.14 4.06 24.28
N SER A 296 -24.24 4.13 25.61
CA SER A 296 -25.20 3.37 26.42
C SER A 296 -26.48 4.19 26.59
N SER A 297 -27.61 3.74 26.06
CA SER A 297 -28.91 4.33 26.41
C SER A 297 -30.00 3.27 26.48
N GLU A 298 -30.76 3.28 27.58
CA GLU A 298 -31.91 2.43 27.93
C GLU A 298 -33.16 2.65 27.05
N SER A 299 -33.03 3.25 25.87
CA SER A 299 -34.14 3.60 24.98
C SER A 299 -33.91 3.13 23.54
N ASP A 300 -33.47 1.87 23.39
CA ASP A 300 -33.39 1.22 22.08
C ASP A 300 -34.76 0.63 21.70
N LEU A 301 -35.63 1.49 21.17
CA LEU A 301 -37.00 1.18 20.72
C LEU A 301 -37.08 0.34 19.43
N TYR A 302 -35.98 -0.25 18.97
CA TYR A 302 -35.92 -1.11 17.79
C TYR A 302 -35.34 -2.48 18.16
N PRO A 303 -35.93 -3.59 17.67
CA PRO A 303 -35.45 -4.94 17.96
C PRO A 303 -34.20 -5.23 17.12
N PHE A 304 -33.12 -4.49 17.36
CA PHE A 304 -31.80 -4.89 16.89
C PHE A 304 -31.39 -6.11 17.72
N ASN A 305 -30.93 -7.19 17.05
CA ASN A 305 -30.30 -8.31 17.75
C ASN A 305 -28.99 -7.82 18.36
N TYR A 306 -29.08 -7.24 19.56
CA TYR A 306 -27.96 -6.83 20.37
C TYR A 306 -27.17 -8.05 20.81
N CYS A 307 -25.85 -7.95 20.75
CA CYS A 307 -25.02 -8.89 21.47
C CYS A 307 -25.18 -8.55 22.96
N GLU A 308 -25.83 -9.44 23.74
CA GLU A 308 -25.79 -9.37 25.21
C GLU A 308 -24.35 -9.14 25.66
N LYS A 309 -24.16 -8.32 26.73
CA LYS A 309 -22.89 -7.92 27.35
C LYS A 309 -21.78 -8.99 27.25
N GLN A 310 -21.13 -9.08 26.10
CA GLN A 310 -19.96 -9.88 25.85
C GLN A 310 -18.79 -8.92 25.78
N SER A 311 -17.80 -9.13 26.63
CA SER A 311 -16.63 -8.26 26.79
C SER A 311 -15.70 -8.29 25.57
N THR A 312 -15.90 -9.18 24.59
CA THR A 312 -14.99 -9.34 23.45
C THR A 312 -15.76 -9.70 22.17
N VAL A 313 -15.53 -8.95 21.08
CA VAL A 313 -16.13 -9.13 19.76
C VAL A 313 -15.01 -9.27 18.72
N LYS A 314 -15.13 -10.23 17.80
CA LYS A 314 -14.14 -10.41 16.73
C LYS A 314 -14.51 -9.55 15.53
N THR A 315 -13.67 -8.57 15.19
CA THR A 315 -13.84 -7.62 14.06
C THR A 315 -12.59 -7.70 13.20
N LEU A 316 -12.71 -7.87 11.87
CA LEU A 316 -11.57 -7.86 10.93
C LEU A 316 -10.44 -8.87 11.23
N GLY A 317 -10.77 -10.01 11.87
CA GLY A 317 -9.79 -11.04 12.25
C GLY A 317 -9.16 -10.84 13.64
N MET A 318 -9.45 -9.71 14.29
CA MET A 318 -8.92 -9.24 15.55
C MET A 318 -10.03 -9.29 16.65
N MET A 319 -9.76 -9.84 17.85
CA MET A 319 -10.65 -9.76 19.03
C MET A 319 -10.64 -8.38 19.74
N TRP A 320 -11.65 -7.56 19.53
CA TRP A 320 -11.80 -6.26 20.19
C TRP A 320 -12.55 -6.40 21.52
N ASN A 321 -11.96 -5.94 22.63
CA ASN A 321 -12.66 -5.81 23.91
C ASN A 321 -13.45 -4.50 23.94
N ASN A 322 -14.77 -4.56 23.96
CA ASN A 322 -15.63 -3.36 23.92
C ASN A 322 -15.57 -2.52 25.21
N CYS A 323 -15.14 -3.11 26.33
CA CYS A 323 -14.96 -2.43 27.61
C CYS A 323 -13.52 -1.92 27.83
N GLU A 324 -12.51 -2.53 27.18
CA GLU A 324 -11.09 -2.27 27.48
C GLU A 324 -10.12 -2.15 26.28
N ASP A 325 -10.58 -2.35 25.04
CA ASP A 325 -9.89 -2.06 23.76
C ASP A 325 -8.51 -2.73 23.51
N GLY A 326 -8.42 -4.06 23.31
CA GLY A 326 -7.13 -4.77 23.00
C GLY A 326 -7.21 -6.23 22.47
N LEU A 327 -6.09 -6.80 21.93
CA LEU A 327 -6.00 -7.95 20.97
C LEU A 327 -4.85 -9.01 21.23
N LEU A 328 -4.99 -10.32 20.89
CA LEU A 328 -4.00 -11.43 21.18
C LEU A 328 -3.96 -12.65 20.19
N GLN A 329 -2.76 -13.24 19.87
CA GLN A 329 -2.44 -14.73 19.80
C GLN A 329 -0.98 -15.16 19.39
N ILE A 330 -0.68 -16.49 19.54
CA ILE A 330 0.59 -17.30 19.70
C ILE A 330 0.67 -18.42 18.60
N ASP A 331 1.68 -19.31 18.39
CA ASP A 331 3.13 -19.27 18.04
C ASP A 331 3.56 -20.66 17.43
N TRP A 332 4.74 -20.80 16.79
CA TRP A 332 5.22 -21.99 16.03
C TRP A 332 6.70 -22.39 16.28
N SER A 333 7.02 -23.70 16.15
CA SER A 333 8.18 -24.39 16.77
C SER A 333 9.46 -24.64 15.93
N GLN A 334 10.62 -24.22 16.44
CA GLN A 334 11.94 -24.90 16.38
C GLN A 334 12.93 -24.24 17.39
N LYS A 335 13.93 -24.97 17.92
CA LYS A 335 14.83 -24.44 18.98
C LYS A 335 15.92 -23.51 18.45
N LEU A 336 16.01 -22.32 19.04
CA LEU A 336 16.98 -21.26 18.73
C LEU A 336 18.31 -21.46 19.51
N PRO A 337 19.44 -20.94 18.99
CA PRO A 337 20.71 -20.87 19.72
C PRO A 337 20.58 -20.14 21.07
N SER A 338 21.35 -20.51 22.10
CA SER A 338 21.11 -20.07 23.49
C SER A 338 21.04 -18.55 23.70
N VAL A 339 21.92 -17.77 23.06
CA VAL A 339 21.93 -16.29 23.16
C VAL A 339 20.67 -15.71 22.54
N ILE A 340 20.35 -16.14 21.31
CA ILE A 340 19.15 -15.71 20.60
C ILE A 340 17.90 -16.20 21.33
N ALA A 341 17.93 -17.39 21.92
CA ALA A 341 16.85 -17.95 22.70
C ALA A 341 16.60 -17.14 23.97
N GLN A 342 17.64 -16.61 24.61
CA GLN A 342 17.51 -15.75 25.78
C GLN A 342 16.94 -14.38 25.40
N GLU A 343 17.47 -13.73 24.36
CA GLU A 343 16.92 -12.47 23.82
C GLU A 343 15.46 -12.65 23.37
N TRP A 344 15.17 -13.75 22.67
CA TRP A 344 13.83 -14.12 22.23
C TRP A 344 12.90 -14.43 23.41
N SER A 345 13.38 -15.08 24.47
CA SER A 345 12.59 -15.35 25.67
C SER A 345 12.26 -14.05 26.42
N SER A 346 13.22 -13.13 26.53
CA SER A 346 13.00 -11.80 27.08
C SER A 346 12.00 -11.01 26.24
N PHE A 347 12.11 -11.06 24.92
CA PHE A 347 11.14 -10.46 24.00
C PHE A 347 9.73 -11.08 24.13
N ILE A 348 9.60 -12.41 24.15
CA ILE A 348 8.31 -13.09 24.37
C ILE A 348 7.73 -12.70 25.73
N ALA A 349 8.56 -12.64 26.77
CA ALA A 349 8.12 -12.20 28.08
C ALA A 349 7.59 -10.76 28.04
N SER A 350 8.25 -9.87 27.29
CA SER A 350 7.77 -8.49 27.13
C SER A 350 6.50 -8.39 26.27
N LEU A 351 6.29 -9.27 25.29
CA LEU A 351 5.04 -9.33 24.53
C LEU A 351 3.80 -9.55 25.41
N SER A 352 3.95 -10.17 26.57
CA SER A 352 2.84 -10.33 27.52
C SER A 352 2.28 -9.00 28.04
N TYR A 353 3.07 -7.91 28.00
CA TYR A 353 2.65 -6.56 28.36
C TYR A 353 1.92 -5.84 27.24
N VAL A 354 2.02 -6.28 25.98
CA VAL A 354 1.31 -5.66 24.84
C VAL A 354 -0.21 -5.66 25.07
N LYS A 355 -0.75 -6.68 25.73
CA LYS A 355 -2.17 -6.76 26.09
C LYS A 355 -2.63 -5.65 27.04
N ASN A 356 -1.70 -5.00 27.73
CA ASN A 356 -1.97 -3.90 28.65
C ASN A 356 -1.93 -2.53 27.95
N ILE A 357 -1.44 -2.47 26.70
CA ILE A 357 -1.46 -1.26 25.90
C ILE A 357 -2.91 -0.97 25.51
N LYS A 358 -3.43 0.15 25.97
CA LYS A 358 -4.77 0.66 25.62
C LYS A 358 -4.60 1.89 24.75
N ILE A 359 -5.08 1.81 23.49
CA ILE A 359 -5.02 2.94 22.56
C ILE A 359 -6.39 3.58 22.54
N PRO A 360 -6.54 4.88 22.87
CA PRO A 360 -7.84 5.52 22.82
C PRO A 360 -8.37 5.55 21.39
N ARG A 361 -9.55 4.94 21.18
CA ARG A 361 -10.26 5.03 19.89
C ARG A 361 -10.55 6.48 19.52
N PHE A 362 -11.24 7.23 20.37
CA PHE A 362 -11.61 8.61 20.10
C PHE A 362 -10.41 9.55 20.31
N VAL A 363 -9.98 10.23 19.26
CA VAL A 363 -8.76 11.07 19.24
C VAL A 363 -9.04 12.57 19.14
N LEU A 364 -10.32 12.96 19.17
CA LEU A 364 -10.73 14.36 19.19
C LEU A 364 -11.37 14.67 20.55
N ARG A 365 -11.44 15.94 20.90
CA ARG A 365 -12.38 16.44 21.92
C ARG A 365 -13.46 17.27 21.22
N PRO A 366 -14.69 17.33 21.76
CA PRO A 366 -15.78 18.08 21.16
C PRO A 366 -15.48 19.58 21.12
N ASN A 367 -15.87 20.25 20.03
CA ASN A 367 -15.74 21.69 19.80
C ASN A 367 -14.29 22.25 19.94
N PRO A 368 -13.30 21.69 19.23
CA PRO A 368 -11.96 22.28 19.22
C PRO A 368 -11.98 23.63 18.47
N LYS A 369 -11.16 24.57 18.93
CA LYS A 369 -10.93 25.83 18.21
C LYS A 369 -10.09 25.62 16.96
N GLU A 370 -9.09 24.76 17.09
CA GLU A 370 -8.15 24.42 16.04
C GLU A 370 -7.76 22.94 16.14
N ILE A 371 -7.59 22.31 14.98
CA ILE A 371 -7.08 20.95 14.86
C ILE A 371 -5.74 20.98 14.12
N ILE A 372 -4.69 20.57 14.82
CA ILE A 372 -3.31 20.57 14.31
C ILE A 372 -2.83 19.12 14.17
N LEU A 373 -2.25 18.80 13.02
CA LEU A 373 -1.63 17.50 12.78
C LEU A 373 -0.11 17.62 12.89
N HIS A 374 0.49 16.86 13.81
CA HIS A 374 1.94 16.82 14.01
C HIS A 374 2.51 15.53 13.48
N GLY A 375 3.48 15.63 12.57
CA GLY A 375 4.23 14.50 12.05
C GLY A 375 5.68 14.54 12.51
N PHE A 376 6.20 13.44 13.04
CA PHE A 376 7.60 13.33 13.44
C PHE A 376 8.27 12.20 12.67
N SER A 377 9.50 12.42 12.21
CA SER A 377 10.32 11.41 11.56
C SER A 377 11.67 11.27 12.25
N ASP A 378 12.19 10.04 12.27
CA ASP A 378 13.52 9.75 12.78
C ASP A 378 14.12 8.50 12.10
N ALA A 379 15.44 8.38 12.14
CA ALA A 379 16.19 7.24 11.66
C ALA A 379 17.38 6.87 12.54
N SER A 380 17.59 5.56 12.67
CA SER A 380 18.77 4.95 13.29
C SER A 380 19.45 4.00 12.31
N GLU A 381 20.58 3.43 12.72
CA GLU A 381 21.27 2.37 11.96
C GLU A 381 20.43 1.10 11.78
N LYS A 382 19.41 0.89 12.64
CA LYS A 382 18.58 -0.32 12.64
C LYS A 382 17.26 -0.14 11.92
N ALA A 383 16.65 1.03 12.06
CA ALA A 383 15.33 1.31 11.51
C ALA A 383 15.10 2.81 11.33
N TYR A 384 14.14 3.16 10.50
CA TYR A 384 13.65 4.53 10.35
C TYR A 384 12.12 4.53 10.32
N GLY A 385 11.50 5.66 10.63
CA GLY A 385 10.05 5.71 10.65
C GLY A 385 9.44 7.07 10.90
N ALA A 386 8.12 7.02 11.04
CA ALA A 386 7.29 8.20 11.21
C ALA A 386 6.17 7.94 12.22
N VAL A 387 5.80 8.99 12.95
CA VAL A 387 4.67 8.99 13.88
C VAL A 387 3.84 10.25 13.69
N ILE A 388 2.51 10.10 13.72
CA ILE A 388 1.57 11.20 13.55
C ILE A 388 0.67 11.31 14.78
N TYR A 389 0.56 12.53 15.28
CA TYR A 389 -0.32 12.93 16.35
C TYR A 389 -1.38 13.90 15.85
N LEU A 390 -2.54 13.86 16.50
CA LEU A 390 -3.62 14.82 16.29
C LEU A 390 -3.77 15.63 17.58
N GLN A 391 -3.59 16.94 17.47
CA GLN A 391 -3.77 17.89 18.56
C GLN A 391 -5.06 18.68 18.36
N THR A 392 -5.79 18.86 19.47
CA THR A 392 -6.96 19.73 19.56
C THR A 392 -6.66 20.87 20.52
N VAL A 393 -6.78 22.10 20.02
CA VAL A 393 -6.48 23.33 20.76
C VAL A 393 -7.78 23.96 21.26
N PHE A 394 -7.76 24.45 22.49
CA PHE A 394 -8.88 25.10 23.17
C PHE A 394 -8.49 26.50 23.66
N ASP A 395 -9.47 27.31 24.06
CA ASP A 395 -9.20 28.62 24.67
C ASP A 395 -8.59 28.51 26.08
N SER A 396 -8.75 27.36 26.73
CA SER A 396 -8.01 26.99 27.95
C SER A 396 -6.64 26.42 27.58
N SER A 397 -5.67 26.51 28.50
CA SER A 397 -4.33 25.91 28.34
C SER A 397 -4.31 24.36 28.29
N ASP A 398 -5.47 23.71 28.18
CA ASP A 398 -5.63 22.24 28.18
C ASP A 398 -5.71 21.70 26.75
N ASN A 399 -4.63 21.87 25.99
CA ASN A 399 -4.49 21.25 24.67
C ASN A 399 -4.39 19.74 24.84
N ASN A 400 -5.04 18.98 23.97
CA ASN A 400 -5.00 17.52 24.02
C ASN A 400 -4.41 16.96 22.74
N THR A 401 -3.42 16.08 22.88
CA THR A 401 -2.72 15.44 21.78
C THR A 401 -2.82 13.93 21.90
N PHE A 402 -3.19 13.26 20.81
CA PHE A 402 -3.31 11.80 20.76
C PHE A 402 -2.55 11.21 19.58
N LEU A 403 -1.88 10.08 19.83
CA LEU A 403 -1.26 9.25 18.79
C LEU A 403 -2.33 8.74 17.80
N LEU A 404 -2.18 9.12 16.54
CA LEU A 404 -3.09 8.70 15.46
C LEU A 404 -2.57 7.45 14.74
N CYS A 405 -1.30 7.43 14.36
CA CYS A 405 -0.66 6.26 13.77
C CYS A 405 0.86 6.39 13.77
N SER A 406 1.55 5.27 13.65
CA SER A 406 2.99 5.23 13.39
C SER A 406 3.30 4.15 12.36
N THR A 407 4.45 4.28 11.70
CA THR A 407 4.96 3.29 10.76
C THR A 407 6.49 3.26 10.82
N SER A 408 7.07 2.09 10.70
CA SER A 408 8.51 1.87 10.80
C SER A 408 9.02 1.01 9.63
N ARG A 409 10.32 1.10 9.38
CA ARG A 409 11.04 0.34 8.37
C ARG A 409 12.39 -0.08 8.90
N VAL A 410 12.75 -1.33 8.68
CA VAL A 410 14.09 -1.81 8.95
C VAL A 410 15.07 -1.16 7.98
N ALA A 411 16.21 -0.72 8.48
CA ALA A 411 17.26 -0.15 7.66
C ALA A 411 17.78 -1.20 6.66
N PRO A 412 18.12 -0.82 5.42
CA PRO A 412 18.62 -1.76 4.42
C PRO A 412 19.89 -2.49 4.90
N ILE A 413 20.02 -3.77 4.55
CA ILE A 413 21.21 -4.58 4.86
C ILE A 413 22.47 -3.97 4.21
N LYS A 414 22.33 -3.37 3.02
CA LYS A 414 23.41 -2.61 2.40
C LYS A 414 23.58 -1.30 3.17
N SER A 415 24.82 -0.99 3.57
CA SER A 415 25.13 0.22 4.31
C SER A 415 24.65 1.47 3.56
N VAL A 416 23.72 2.18 4.17
CA VAL A 416 23.26 3.50 3.78
C VAL A 416 23.68 4.45 4.90
N THR A 417 24.08 5.68 4.55
CA THR A 417 24.46 6.67 5.56
C THR A 417 23.23 7.07 6.39
N ILE A 418 23.44 7.41 7.66
CA ILE A 418 22.36 7.81 8.57
C ILE A 418 21.57 8.99 7.98
N GLN A 419 22.25 9.98 7.38
CA GLN A 419 21.58 11.14 6.77
C GLN A 419 20.62 10.75 5.64
N ARG A 420 20.97 9.73 4.85
CA ARG A 420 20.09 9.20 3.80
C ARG A 420 18.90 8.42 4.37
N LEU A 421 19.06 7.79 5.54
CA LEU A 421 17.96 7.15 6.27
C LEU A 421 17.04 8.20 6.91
N GLU A 422 17.58 9.27 7.47
CA GLU A 422 16.80 10.41 8.00
C GLU A 422 15.94 11.03 6.90
N LEU A 423 16.50 11.26 5.70
CA LEU A 423 15.73 11.71 4.53
C LEU A 423 14.67 10.68 4.10
N ALA A 424 14.96 9.38 4.22
CA ALA A 424 13.98 8.33 3.93
C ALA A 424 12.83 8.33 4.96
N ALA A 425 13.12 8.61 6.23
CA ALA A 425 12.13 8.81 7.28
C ALA A 425 11.23 10.02 6.97
N CYS A 426 11.82 11.13 6.51
CA CYS A 426 11.07 12.32 6.10
C CYS A 426 10.12 12.03 4.92
N LEU A 427 10.57 11.26 3.93
CA LEU A 427 9.72 10.83 2.82
C LEU A 427 8.57 9.93 3.30
N LEU A 428 8.87 8.97 4.18
CA LEU A 428 7.87 8.09 4.77
C LEU A 428 6.82 8.87 5.57
N LEU A 429 7.24 9.89 6.33
CA LEU A 429 6.33 10.80 7.03
C LEU A 429 5.46 11.61 6.06
N SER A 430 6.04 12.11 4.97
CA SER A 430 5.31 12.86 3.94
C SER A 430 4.19 12.02 3.32
N GLN A 431 4.50 10.77 3.00
CA GLN A 431 3.56 9.80 2.44
C GLN A 431 2.45 9.46 3.44
N LEU A 432 2.83 9.18 4.70
CA LEU A 432 1.88 8.84 5.76
C LEU A 432 0.94 10.01 6.04
N THR A 433 1.47 11.22 6.08
CA THR A 433 0.70 12.46 6.29
C THR A 433 -0.35 12.63 5.19
N ARG A 434 0.04 12.50 3.92
CA ARG A 434 -0.91 12.57 2.79
C ARG A 434 -2.00 11.49 2.90
N LYS A 435 -1.63 10.26 3.24
CA LYS A 435 -2.59 9.14 3.42
C LYS A 435 -3.57 9.43 4.56
N VAL A 436 -3.08 9.92 5.69
CA VAL A 436 -3.90 10.28 6.86
C VAL A 436 -4.88 11.40 6.55
N LEU A 437 -4.44 12.46 5.87
CA LEU A 437 -5.30 13.59 5.50
C LEU A 437 -6.41 13.15 4.55
N ASN A 438 -6.08 12.33 3.55
CA ASN A 438 -7.06 11.75 2.63
C ASN A 438 -8.06 10.84 3.37
N ALA A 439 -7.58 10.06 4.35
CA ALA A 439 -8.40 9.13 5.12
C ALA A 439 -9.36 9.85 6.09
N LEU A 440 -8.86 10.81 6.88
CA LEU A 440 -9.59 11.45 7.98
C LEU A 440 -10.88 12.12 7.52
N LYS A 441 -10.94 12.68 6.30
CA LYS A 441 -12.09 13.44 5.78
C LYS A 441 -12.62 14.43 6.84
N LEU A 442 -11.68 15.19 7.40
CA LEU A 442 -11.87 16.15 8.48
C LEU A 442 -11.11 17.42 8.09
N LYS A 443 -11.63 18.60 8.43
CA LYS A 443 -10.90 19.85 8.27
C LYS A 443 -9.77 19.89 9.29
N ILE A 444 -8.53 19.97 8.80
CA ILE A 444 -7.33 20.20 9.59
C ILE A 444 -6.90 21.63 9.33
N ASP A 445 -6.68 22.41 10.39
CA ASP A 445 -6.36 23.83 10.29
C ASP A 445 -4.86 24.05 10.03
N GLN A 446 -4.00 23.20 10.61
CA GLN A 446 -2.55 23.27 10.42
C GLN A 446 -1.89 21.88 10.40
N VAL A 447 -0.83 21.75 9.61
CA VAL A 447 0.03 20.55 9.53
C VAL A 447 1.48 20.94 9.76
N LEU A 448 2.12 20.33 10.76
CA LEU A 448 3.49 20.60 11.19
C LEU A 448 4.33 19.34 11.15
N LEU A 449 5.43 19.36 10.39
CA LEU A 449 6.32 18.22 10.20
C LEU A 449 7.68 18.46 10.84
N TRP A 450 8.19 17.47 11.57
CA TRP A 450 9.35 17.61 12.44
C TRP A 450 10.39 16.52 12.17
N THR A 451 11.66 16.93 12.17
CA THR A 451 12.82 16.03 12.18
C THR A 451 13.93 16.67 13.01
N ASP A 452 14.75 15.84 13.64
CA ASP A 452 15.97 16.25 14.34
C ASP A 452 17.21 16.27 13.44
N SER A 453 17.05 15.93 12.16
CA SER A 453 18.12 16.02 11.17
C SER A 453 18.12 17.38 10.48
N THR A 454 19.07 18.23 10.88
CA THR A 454 19.36 19.50 10.18
C THR A 454 19.84 19.25 8.75
N VAL A 455 20.52 18.13 8.49
CA VAL A 455 20.96 17.73 7.15
C VAL A 455 19.77 17.41 6.26
N ALA A 456 18.81 16.61 6.75
CA ALA A 456 17.60 16.29 6.00
C ALA A 456 16.79 17.55 5.69
N LEU A 457 16.62 18.46 6.67
CA LEU A 457 15.96 19.76 6.47
C LEU A 457 16.67 20.59 5.39
N SER A 458 17.99 20.72 5.47
CA SER A 458 18.76 21.47 4.47
C SER A 458 18.61 20.90 3.05
N TRP A 459 18.51 19.57 2.92
CA TRP A 459 18.26 18.92 1.64
C TRP A 459 16.83 19.13 1.16
N ILE A 460 15.84 19.10 2.05
CA ILE A 460 14.43 19.39 1.74
C ILE A 460 14.26 20.81 1.22
N ASP A 461 15.00 21.78 1.75
CA ASP A 461 14.97 23.18 1.28
C ASP A 461 15.78 23.42 -0.01
N THR A 462 16.60 22.45 -0.43
CA THR A 462 17.45 22.57 -1.61
C THR A 462 16.69 22.15 -2.89
N PRO A 463 16.81 22.89 -4.01
CA PRO A 463 16.27 22.46 -5.30
C PRO A 463 16.80 21.09 -5.75
N PRO A 464 15.94 20.11 -6.08
CA PRO A 464 16.35 18.72 -6.34
C PRO A 464 17.46 18.57 -7.39
N HIS A 465 17.42 19.39 -8.45
CA HIS A 465 18.37 19.32 -9.57
C HIS A 465 19.83 19.54 -9.17
N LEU A 466 20.09 20.19 -8.02
CA LEU A 466 21.43 20.42 -7.47
C LEU A 466 21.99 19.19 -6.72
N LEU A 467 21.12 18.26 -6.33
CA LEU A 467 21.44 17.10 -5.49
C LEU A 467 21.69 15.86 -6.36
N LYS A 468 22.48 14.91 -5.84
CA LYS A 468 22.69 13.60 -6.46
C LYS A 468 21.41 12.76 -6.46
N THR A 469 21.30 11.81 -7.39
CA THR A 469 20.06 11.09 -7.73
C THR A 469 19.28 10.54 -6.54
N PHE A 470 19.94 9.93 -5.56
CA PHE A 470 19.26 9.34 -4.39
C PHE A 470 18.50 10.39 -3.57
N VAL A 471 19.17 11.51 -3.28
CA VAL A 471 18.66 12.62 -2.47
C VAL A 471 17.67 13.43 -3.32
N SER A 472 18.05 13.79 -4.55
CA SER A 472 17.21 14.52 -5.51
C SER A 472 15.82 13.90 -5.66
N ASN A 473 15.74 12.59 -5.90
CA ASN A 473 14.44 11.95 -6.15
C ASN A 473 13.54 11.98 -4.91
N ARG A 474 14.11 11.81 -3.71
CA ARG A 474 13.35 11.84 -2.45
C ARG A 474 12.92 13.25 -2.09
N VAL A 475 13.82 14.23 -2.23
CA VAL A 475 13.53 15.64 -2.00
C VAL A 475 12.42 16.12 -2.94
N ALA A 476 12.47 15.74 -4.22
CA ALA A 476 11.41 16.08 -5.17
C ALA A 476 10.04 15.56 -4.70
N HIS A 477 9.96 14.29 -4.27
CA HIS A 477 8.72 13.71 -3.75
C HIS A 477 8.27 14.35 -2.42
N ILE A 478 9.20 14.65 -1.51
CA ILE A 478 8.87 15.33 -0.24
C ILE A 478 8.30 16.72 -0.54
N GLN A 479 8.97 17.52 -1.37
CA GLN A 479 8.52 18.85 -1.76
C GLN A 479 7.16 18.82 -2.46
N GLU A 480 6.90 17.84 -3.32
CA GLU A 480 5.60 17.64 -3.96
C GLU A 480 4.50 17.30 -2.94
N LEU A 481 4.76 16.34 -2.05
CA LEU A 481 3.78 15.88 -1.06
C LEU A 481 3.52 16.90 0.04
N THR A 482 4.49 17.76 0.36
CA THR A 482 4.47 18.68 1.51
C THR A 482 4.49 20.15 1.13
N LYS A 483 4.20 20.50 -0.13
CA LYS A 483 4.18 21.88 -0.65
C LYS A 483 3.39 22.89 0.21
N GLU A 484 2.37 22.44 0.91
CA GLU A 484 1.46 23.26 1.74
C GLU A 484 1.81 23.21 3.23
N TYR A 485 2.85 22.45 3.63
CA TYR A 485 3.17 22.16 5.03
C TYR A 485 4.57 22.65 5.38
N HIS A 486 4.77 22.97 6.65
CA HIS A 486 6.04 23.49 7.14
C HIS A 486 6.84 22.38 7.80
N TRP A 487 8.13 22.32 7.44
CA TRP A 487 9.13 21.47 8.08
C TRP A 487 9.91 22.28 9.10
N SER A 488 10.07 21.72 10.29
CA SER A 488 10.77 22.35 11.39
C SER A 488 11.73 21.39 12.07
N HIS A 489 12.78 21.93 12.67
CA HIS A 489 13.72 21.16 13.47
C HIS A 489 13.17 20.89 14.87
N ILE A 490 13.41 19.68 15.40
CA ILE A 490 13.15 19.33 16.80
C ILE A 490 14.40 18.69 17.41
N THR A 491 14.60 18.82 18.72
CA THR A 491 15.70 18.09 19.38
C THR A 491 15.37 16.60 19.51
N SER A 492 16.36 15.71 19.39
CA SER A 492 16.15 14.25 19.51
C SER A 492 15.47 13.84 20.83
N LYS A 493 15.71 14.58 21.92
CA LYS A 493 15.05 14.34 23.22
C LYS A 493 13.53 14.54 23.17
N ASN A 494 13.07 15.45 22.32
CA ASN A 494 11.67 15.78 22.15
C ASN A 494 11.06 15.09 20.92
N ASN A 495 11.83 14.26 20.20
CA ASN A 495 11.37 13.56 19.01
C ASN A 495 10.82 12.16 19.38
N PRO A 496 9.48 11.96 19.40
CA PRO A 496 8.91 10.65 19.72
C PRO A 496 9.24 9.57 18.69
N ALA A 497 9.61 9.93 17.46
CA ALA A 497 10.02 8.96 16.45
C ALA A 497 11.34 8.23 16.80
N ASP A 498 12.15 8.77 17.73
CA ASP A 498 13.38 8.12 18.22
C ASP A 498 13.09 6.78 18.92
N LEU A 499 11.99 6.70 19.68
CA LEU A 499 11.52 5.45 20.29
C LEU A 499 11.21 4.37 19.25
N LEU A 500 10.74 4.80 18.08
CA LEU A 500 10.39 3.91 16.98
C LEU A 500 11.64 3.46 16.23
N SER A 501 12.57 4.36 15.91
CA SER A 501 13.77 4.04 15.13
C SER A 501 14.78 3.19 15.93
N ARG A 502 14.87 3.40 17.25
CA ARG A 502 15.79 2.66 18.15
C ARG A 502 15.17 1.44 18.80
N GLY A 503 13.84 1.44 18.91
CA GLY A 503 13.06 0.40 19.57
C GLY A 503 12.90 0.65 21.07
N ILE A 504 11.76 0.20 21.60
CA ILE A 504 11.40 0.28 23.03
C ILE A 504 10.79 -1.05 23.46
N ASP A 505 11.10 -1.49 24.68
CA ASP A 505 10.48 -2.69 25.24
C ASP A 505 9.00 -2.44 25.59
N ALA A 506 8.16 -3.44 25.34
CA ALA A 506 6.72 -3.36 25.55
C ALA A 506 6.36 -3.01 27.01
N GLN A 507 7.14 -3.46 28.01
CA GLN A 507 6.91 -3.13 29.41
C GLN A 507 7.02 -1.62 29.68
N PHE A 508 7.99 -0.94 29.06
CA PHE A 508 8.15 0.50 29.19
C PHE A 508 7.15 1.27 28.33
N LEU A 509 6.80 0.72 27.16
CA LEU A 509 5.87 1.35 26.23
C LEU A 509 4.49 1.56 26.87
N VAL A 510 3.97 0.59 27.64
CA VAL A 510 2.63 0.64 28.24
C VAL A 510 2.35 1.94 29.01
N ASN A 511 3.34 2.47 29.72
CA ASN A 511 3.19 3.67 30.56
C ASN A 511 3.88 4.91 29.97
N ASN A 512 4.30 4.86 28.71
CA ASN A 512 5.07 5.93 28.08
C ASN A 512 4.13 7.04 27.55
N GLN A 513 3.85 8.04 28.38
CA GLN A 513 3.01 9.18 27.99
C GLN A 513 3.61 9.97 26.82
N PHE A 514 4.94 10.11 26.77
CA PHE A 514 5.63 10.79 25.67
C PHE A 514 5.34 10.11 24.31
N TRP A 515 5.26 8.78 24.26
CA TRP A 515 4.86 8.07 23.05
C TRP A 515 3.38 8.26 22.68
N PHE A 516 2.46 8.25 23.65
CA PHE A 516 1.02 8.30 23.37
C PHE A 516 0.47 9.71 23.18
N GLN A 517 1.08 10.72 23.82
CA GLN A 517 0.63 12.11 23.82
C GLN A 517 1.60 13.05 23.09
N GLY A 518 2.80 12.59 22.75
CA GLY A 518 3.85 13.43 22.15
C GLY A 518 4.54 14.34 23.18
N PRO A 519 5.38 15.28 22.73
CA PRO A 519 6.08 16.23 23.61
C PRO A 519 5.13 17.24 24.29
N ASP A 520 5.33 17.53 25.58
CA ASP A 520 4.50 18.48 26.36
C ASP A 520 4.53 19.92 25.82
N SER A 521 5.51 20.24 24.97
CA SER A 521 5.92 21.60 24.62
C SER A 521 5.66 21.96 23.15
N PHE A 522 4.56 21.49 22.56
CA PHE A 522 4.16 21.84 21.18
C PHE A 522 4.13 23.36 20.92
N ASN A 523 3.74 24.18 21.91
CA ASN A 523 3.65 25.63 21.77
C ASN A 523 5.00 26.36 21.84
N SER A 524 6.02 25.81 22.52
CA SER A 524 7.35 26.40 22.60
C SER A 524 8.31 25.89 21.51
N LEU A 525 7.91 24.86 20.76
CA LEU A 525 8.62 24.41 19.56
C LEU A 525 8.57 25.41 18.39
N ASN A 526 7.69 26.40 18.44
CA ASN A 526 7.55 27.45 17.42
C ASN A 526 8.60 28.58 17.56
N SER A 527 9.46 28.57 18.59
CA SER A 527 10.60 29.49 18.66
C SER A 527 11.69 28.99 17.71
N GLU A 528 11.89 29.71 16.60
CA GLU A 528 12.96 29.52 15.63
C GLU A 528 14.27 29.16 16.34
N THR A 529 14.67 27.89 16.23
CA THR A 529 16.00 27.49 16.68
C THR A 529 16.94 27.79 15.52
N GLU A 530 17.83 28.78 15.69
CA GLU A 530 18.84 29.12 14.69
C GLU A 530 19.61 27.86 14.28
N LEU A 531 19.52 27.51 13.00
CA LEU A 531 20.24 26.37 12.42
C LEU A 531 21.74 26.66 12.50
N ASN A 532 22.45 25.98 13.41
CA ASN A 532 23.90 26.04 13.47
C ASN A 532 24.49 25.43 12.18
N GLN A 533 24.97 26.29 11.29
CA GLN A 533 25.57 25.97 9.98
C GLN A 533 26.97 25.30 10.08
N SER A 534 27.24 24.50 11.11
CA SER A 534 28.57 23.91 11.33
C SER A 534 28.82 22.58 10.61
N ASP A 535 27.78 21.88 10.15
CA ASP A 535 27.96 20.58 9.51
C ASP A 535 28.24 20.73 8.01
N LYS A 536 29.47 20.43 7.58
CA LYS A 536 29.86 20.42 6.14
C LYS A 536 29.47 19.13 5.41
N ASN A 537 28.89 18.16 6.10
CA ASN A 537 28.58 16.83 5.55
C ASN A 537 27.46 16.85 4.48
N TYR A 538 26.53 17.80 4.55
CA TYR A 538 25.44 17.93 3.56
C TYR A 538 25.94 18.31 2.15
N LEU A 539 27.11 18.97 2.06
CA LEU A 539 27.73 19.40 0.80
C LEU A 539 28.16 18.23 -0.09
N SER A 540 28.39 17.06 0.50
CA SER A 540 28.84 15.86 -0.22
C SER A 540 27.84 15.34 -1.25
N GLU A 541 26.55 15.68 -1.09
CA GLU A 541 25.46 15.24 -1.97
C GLU A 541 25.12 16.26 -3.08
N PHE A 542 25.82 17.39 -3.14
CA PHE A 542 25.71 18.32 -4.27
C PHE A 542 26.45 17.77 -5.50
N LYS A 543 25.93 18.08 -6.69
CA LYS A 543 26.64 17.82 -7.95
C LYS A 543 27.86 18.76 -8.03
N SER A 544 29.04 18.22 -8.35
CA SER A 544 30.24 19.04 -8.54
C SER A 544 30.08 19.96 -9.74
N LYS A 545 30.50 21.23 -9.61
CA LYS A 545 30.80 22.10 -10.75
C LYS A 545 32.21 21.73 -11.20
N ASP A 546 32.35 20.91 -12.23
CA ASP A 546 33.68 20.49 -12.71
C ASP A 546 34.45 21.70 -13.28
N SER A 547 35.53 22.12 -12.62
CA SER A 547 36.48 23.10 -13.13
C SER A 547 37.57 22.38 -13.92
N VAL A 548 37.51 22.45 -15.26
CA VAL A 548 38.55 21.89 -16.14
C VAL A 548 39.74 22.86 -16.19
N CYS A 549 40.94 22.40 -15.79
CA CYS A 549 42.19 23.15 -15.93
C CYS A 549 43.03 22.57 -17.09
N LEU A 550 43.44 23.42 -18.05
CA LEU A 550 44.27 23.05 -19.20
C LEU A 550 45.73 23.47 -18.95
N THR A 551 46.68 22.54 -19.05
CA THR A 551 48.12 22.80 -18.91
C THR A 551 48.79 22.84 -20.29
N LEU A 552 49.45 23.94 -20.66
CA LEU A 552 50.16 24.12 -21.94
C LEU A 552 51.68 23.87 -21.80
N LYS A 553 52.25 22.97 -22.61
CA LYS A 553 53.71 22.85 -22.86
C LYS A 553 54.01 23.39 -24.26
N THR A 554 54.83 24.43 -24.38
CA THR A 554 54.96 25.25 -25.60
C THR A 554 56.10 24.88 -26.56
N SER A 555 56.94 23.88 -26.28
CA SER A 555 58.20 23.69 -27.04
C SER A 555 58.36 22.38 -27.83
N ALA A 556 57.37 21.48 -27.89
CA ALA A 556 57.57 20.13 -28.45
C ALA A 556 56.83 19.82 -29.76
N LEU A 557 55.95 20.71 -30.26
CA LEU A 557 55.02 20.36 -31.35
C LEU A 557 55.73 19.84 -32.62
N PHE A 558 56.84 20.44 -33.02
CA PHE A 558 57.54 20.00 -34.23
C PHE A 558 58.29 18.68 -34.03
N ASP A 559 58.88 18.48 -32.86
CA ASP A 559 59.61 17.26 -32.50
C ASP A 559 58.66 16.07 -32.38
N ASP A 560 57.51 16.27 -31.76
CA ASP A 560 56.47 15.26 -31.62
C ASP A 560 55.92 14.85 -32.99
N VAL A 561 55.78 15.82 -33.92
CA VAL A 561 55.21 15.55 -35.25
C VAL A 561 56.19 14.87 -36.20
N ILE A 562 57.50 15.18 -36.16
CA ILE A 562 58.50 14.46 -36.97
C ILE A 562 58.62 13.00 -36.52
N CYS A 563 58.51 12.71 -35.23
CA CYS A 563 58.55 11.35 -34.71
C CYS A 563 57.43 10.44 -35.27
N ILE A 564 56.36 11.01 -35.82
CA ILE A 564 55.23 10.25 -36.39
C ILE A 564 55.62 9.58 -37.70
N SER A 565 56.50 10.18 -38.53
CA SER A 565 56.90 9.58 -39.80
C SER A 565 58.21 10.16 -40.36
N ASN A 566 59.06 9.28 -40.87
CA ASN A 566 60.28 9.63 -41.61
C ASN A 566 60.03 9.97 -43.10
N ASN A 567 58.78 9.97 -43.57
CA ASN A 567 58.44 10.27 -44.97
C ASN A 567 57.98 11.73 -45.11
N PHE A 568 58.80 12.54 -45.77
CA PHE A 568 58.53 13.97 -45.99
C PHE A 568 57.17 14.25 -46.66
N GLN A 569 56.78 13.44 -47.66
CA GLN A 569 55.51 13.60 -48.36
C GLN A 569 54.30 13.29 -47.47
N LYS A 570 54.47 12.50 -46.41
CA LYS A 570 53.41 12.21 -45.43
C LYS A 570 53.28 13.29 -44.36
N LEU A 571 54.35 14.00 -44.02
CA LEU A 571 54.33 15.06 -43.00
C LEU A 571 53.59 16.32 -43.49
N ILE A 572 53.65 16.62 -44.79
CA ILE A 572 53.02 17.80 -45.38
C ILE A 572 51.50 17.83 -45.12
N PRO A 573 50.69 16.79 -45.44
CA PRO A 573 49.27 16.78 -45.10
C PRO A 573 48.97 16.89 -43.61
N ILE A 574 49.79 16.26 -42.75
CA ILE A 574 49.58 16.26 -41.29
C ILE A 574 49.73 17.68 -40.73
N ILE A 575 50.84 18.35 -41.05
CA ILE A 575 51.09 19.72 -40.60
C ILE A 575 50.09 20.70 -41.21
N SER A 576 49.67 20.48 -42.46
CA SER A 576 48.61 21.28 -43.08
C SER A 576 47.30 21.20 -42.29
N LEU A 577 46.90 20.02 -41.84
CA LEU A 577 45.69 19.83 -41.03
C LEU A 577 45.84 20.45 -39.63
N ILE A 578 47.02 20.36 -39.02
CA ILE A 578 47.29 21.02 -37.72
C ILE A 578 47.17 22.54 -37.87
N PHE A 579 47.78 23.13 -38.91
CA PHE A 579 47.65 24.57 -39.16
C PHE A 579 46.22 24.99 -39.50
N ARG A 580 45.48 24.17 -40.25
CA ARG A 580 44.06 24.39 -40.50
C ARG A 580 43.27 24.37 -39.20
N PHE A 581 43.54 23.42 -38.30
CA PHE A 581 42.91 23.35 -36.98
C PHE A 581 43.21 24.60 -36.15
N ILE A 582 44.47 25.02 -36.08
CA ILE A 582 44.88 26.26 -35.38
C ILE A 582 44.17 27.49 -35.96
N ASN A 583 44.08 27.59 -37.30
CA ASN A 583 43.36 28.68 -37.95
C ASN A 583 41.86 28.63 -37.71
N LYS A 584 41.24 27.45 -37.62
CA LYS A 584 39.84 27.31 -37.20
C LYS A 584 39.63 27.86 -35.80
N CYS A 585 40.50 27.49 -34.86
CA CYS A 585 40.44 27.99 -33.48
C CYS A 585 40.64 29.51 -33.40
N LYS A 586 41.43 30.11 -34.29
CA LYS A 586 41.73 31.56 -34.28
C LYS A 586 40.74 32.42 -35.07
N LYS A 587 40.15 31.90 -36.15
CA LYS A 587 39.37 32.70 -37.13
C LYS A 587 38.03 32.10 -37.54
N ASN A 588 37.58 30.99 -36.93
CA ASN A 588 36.30 30.32 -37.24
C ASN A 588 36.08 30.02 -38.74
N SER A 589 37.12 29.52 -39.45
CA SER A 589 36.99 29.17 -40.87
C SER A 589 36.19 27.85 -41.09
N LYS A 590 35.43 27.79 -42.19
CA LYS A 590 34.54 26.65 -42.52
C LYS A 590 35.17 25.58 -43.44
N GLU A 591 36.48 25.60 -43.65
CA GLU A 591 37.13 24.71 -44.62
C GLU A 591 37.12 23.23 -44.17
N CYS A 592 36.65 22.34 -45.05
CA CYS A 592 36.54 20.89 -44.82
C CYS A 592 37.03 20.11 -46.05
N GLY A 593 37.56 18.90 -45.85
CA GLY A 593 38.12 18.04 -46.91
C GLY A 593 39.65 17.98 -46.90
N ALA A 594 40.26 17.51 -48.00
CA ALA A 594 41.72 17.38 -48.09
C ALA A 594 42.44 18.75 -48.01
N PRO A 595 43.71 18.81 -47.55
CA PRO A 595 44.51 20.04 -47.58
C PRO A 595 44.63 20.60 -48.99
N SER A 596 44.31 21.90 -49.16
CA SER A 596 44.45 22.62 -50.43
C SER A 596 45.92 22.74 -50.84
N LYS A 597 46.17 23.10 -52.10
CA LYS A 597 47.54 23.28 -52.61
C LYS A 597 48.33 24.33 -51.81
N ILE A 598 47.67 25.41 -51.41
CA ILE A 598 48.29 26.52 -50.66
C ILE A 598 48.65 26.06 -49.23
N GLU A 599 47.77 25.30 -48.58
CA GLU A 599 48.05 24.79 -47.23
C GLU A 599 49.21 23.81 -47.22
N ARG A 600 49.29 22.96 -48.25
CA ARG A 600 50.42 22.04 -48.42
C ARG A 600 51.73 22.78 -48.66
N GLN A 601 51.72 23.82 -49.50
CA GLN A 601 52.90 24.67 -49.72
C GLN A 601 53.34 25.38 -48.44
N ASN A 602 52.40 25.89 -47.64
CA ASN A 602 52.72 26.53 -46.36
C ASN A 602 53.31 25.54 -45.34
N ALA A 603 52.75 24.34 -45.25
CA ALA A 603 53.29 23.28 -44.40
C ALA A 603 54.69 22.83 -44.87
N GLU A 604 54.89 22.70 -46.19
CA GLU A 604 56.18 22.36 -46.78
C GLU A 604 57.26 23.41 -46.47
N ILE A 605 56.95 24.69 -46.70
CA ILE A 605 57.84 25.81 -46.38
C ILE A 605 58.17 25.83 -44.88
N TYR A 606 57.17 25.57 -44.03
CA TYR A 606 57.38 25.53 -42.58
C TYR A 606 58.35 24.41 -42.17
N ILE A 607 58.16 23.19 -42.67
CA ILE A 607 59.07 22.07 -42.39
C ILE A 607 60.48 22.41 -42.87
N LEU A 608 60.61 22.95 -44.08
CA LEU A 608 61.90 23.33 -44.65
C LEU A 608 62.57 24.42 -43.81
N ARG A 609 61.83 25.43 -43.33
CA ARG A 609 62.36 26.48 -42.45
C ARG A 609 62.85 25.92 -41.13
N GLU A 610 62.07 25.07 -40.47
CA GLU A 610 62.47 24.46 -39.20
C GLU A 610 63.70 23.57 -39.36
N VAL A 611 63.78 22.77 -40.43
CA VAL A 611 64.97 21.98 -40.75
C VAL A 611 66.16 22.89 -41.07
N GLN A 612 65.99 23.93 -41.88
CA GLN A 612 67.05 24.89 -42.20
C GLN A 612 67.60 25.60 -40.96
N VAL A 613 66.72 26.06 -40.07
CA VAL A 613 67.09 26.72 -38.81
C VAL A 613 67.91 25.76 -37.93
N ARG A 614 67.55 24.48 -37.89
CA ARG A 614 68.25 23.46 -37.06
C ARG A 614 69.56 22.98 -37.69
N THR A 615 69.58 22.71 -38.99
CA THR A 615 70.73 22.12 -39.69
C THR A 615 71.79 23.16 -40.06
N PHE A 616 71.38 24.40 -40.36
CA PHE A 616 72.28 25.49 -40.73
C PHE A 616 72.31 26.61 -39.67
N ALA A 617 72.05 26.27 -38.41
CA ALA A 617 71.96 27.22 -37.29
C ALA A 617 73.11 28.25 -37.26
N MET A 618 74.37 27.81 -37.50
CA MET A 618 75.56 28.67 -37.54
C MET A 618 75.63 29.59 -38.78
N LYS A 619 75.10 29.18 -39.94
CA LYS A 619 75.01 30.04 -41.14
C LYS A 619 73.85 31.03 -41.05
N PHE A 620 72.76 30.66 -40.39
CA PHE A 620 71.60 31.53 -40.17
C PHE A 620 71.91 32.67 -39.18
N THR A 621 72.71 32.38 -38.15
CA THR A 621 73.24 33.41 -37.24
C THR A 621 74.24 34.34 -37.95
N ALA A 622 75.09 33.82 -38.84
CA ALA A 622 76.02 34.64 -39.63
C ALA A 622 75.37 35.50 -40.73
N LEU A 623 74.26 35.06 -41.34
CA LEU A 623 73.49 35.85 -42.31
C LEU A 623 72.67 36.97 -41.64
N ASN A 624 72.14 36.71 -40.44
CA ASN A 624 71.44 37.74 -39.66
C ASN A 624 72.38 38.75 -38.99
N SER A 625 73.68 38.46 -38.89
CA SER A 625 74.70 39.41 -38.40
C SER A 625 75.31 40.30 -39.48
N VAL A 626 74.98 40.11 -40.76
CA VAL A 626 75.48 40.93 -41.89
C VAL A 626 74.41 41.90 -42.43
N VAL A 627 73.19 41.88 -41.86
CA VAL A 627 72.11 42.85 -42.14
C VAL A 627 71.74 43.64 -40.88
N MET A 628 72.70 43.90 -40.00
CA MET A 628 72.56 44.89 -38.93
C MET A 628 73.55 46.03 -39.12
#